data_AF-X1H998-F1
#
_entry.id   AF-X1H998-F1
#
_cell.length_a   1.000
_cell.length_b   1.000
_cell.length_c   1.000
_cell.angle_alpha   90.00
_cell.angle_beta   90.00
_cell.angle_gamma   90.00
#
_symmetry.space_group_name_H-M   'P 1'
#
loop_
_entity.id
_entity.type
_entity.pdbx_description
1 polymer ?
#
loop_
_entity_poly.entity_id
_entity_poly.type
_entity_poly.pdbx_seq_one_letter_code
_entity_poly.pdbx_strand_id
1 'polypeptide(L)'
;MILKKEALLNALKAVRPALANKAIVESFVRFLFTGKHLITYNGRILISYPFDTGDFSFSIMAEPFYQFISKVKAPKLTMEIKQGNLRIKGRNVAAEIAVETEAEKPEIKIPTVKNRNWKDIPEDFVFGVKMCLISVGTDPSSHFSNIV
;
A
#
# COMPACT_ATOMS: atom_id res chain seq x y z
N MET A 1 8.76 -15.38 -8.40
CA MET A 1 7.90 -14.78 -9.46
C MET A 1 8.70 -13.79 -10.32
N ILE A 2 8.31 -13.59 -11.58
CA ILE A 2 8.90 -12.58 -12.49
C ILE A 2 7.85 -11.52 -12.78
N LEU A 3 8.22 -10.24 -12.70
CA LEU A 3 7.30 -9.12 -12.91
C LEU A 3 7.98 -7.91 -13.56
N LYS A 4 7.16 -7.00 -14.10
CA LYS A 4 7.62 -5.72 -14.66
C LYS A 4 7.88 -4.72 -13.54
N LYS A 5 9.06 -4.09 -13.54
CA LYS A 5 9.45 -3.09 -12.52
C LYS A 5 8.47 -1.93 -12.46
N GLU A 6 7.95 -1.47 -13.60
CA GLU A 6 6.96 -0.39 -13.65
C GLU A 6 5.65 -0.77 -12.95
N ALA A 7 5.18 -2.02 -13.12
CA ALA A 7 3.94 -2.49 -12.49
C ALA A 7 4.06 -2.48 -10.96
N LEU A 8 5.18 -2.99 -10.42
CA LEU A 8 5.44 -2.92 -8.98
C LEU A 8 5.56 -1.47 -8.51
N LEU A 9 6.34 -0.64 -9.20
CA LEU A 9 6.53 0.75 -8.78
C LEU A 9 5.21 1.53 -8.76
N ASN A 10 4.33 1.31 -9.73
CA ASN A 10 3.01 1.92 -9.77
C ASN A 10 2.12 1.46 -8.61
N ALA A 11 2.12 0.15 -8.31
CA ALA A 11 1.40 -0.40 -7.18
C ALA A 11 1.90 0.21 -5.85
N LEU A 12 3.22 0.29 -5.65
CA LEU A 12 3.82 0.92 -4.46
C LEU A 12 3.43 2.39 -4.32
N LYS A 13 3.43 3.16 -5.43
CA LYS A 13 3.01 4.57 -5.42
C LYS A 13 1.54 4.74 -5.09
N ALA A 14 0.67 3.85 -5.59
CA ALA A 14 -0.77 3.92 -5.36
C ALA A 14 -1.13 3.76 -3.88
N VAL A 15 -0.43 2.86 -3.17
CA VAL A 15 -0.70 2.58 -1.75
C VAL A 15 0.10 3.48 -0.79
N ARG A 16 1.17 4.13 -1.26
CA ARG A 16 2.04 4.99 -0.42
C ARG A 16 1.30 6.05 0.42
N PRO A 17 0.22 6.70 -0.04
CA PRO A 17 -0.46 7.75 0.74
C PRO A 17 -1.04 7.28 2.08
N ALA A 18 -1.27 5.97 2.26
CA ALA A 18 -1.75 5.40 3.52
C ALA A 18 -0.63 4.86 4.42
N LEU A 19 0.63 5.20 4.15
CA LEU A 19 1.74 4.98 5.07
C LEU A 19 1.79 6.08 6.13
N ALA A 20 2.21 5.74 7.34
CA ALA A 20 2.58 6.74 8.34
C ALA A 20 3.98 7.30 8.05
N ASN A 21 4.18 8.61 8.25
CA ASN A 21 5.52 9.22 8.13
C ASN A 21 6.47 8.76 9.25
N LYS A 22 5.92 8.55 10.45
CA LYS A 22 6.56 7.95 11.63
C LYS A 22 5.46 7.26 12.42
N ALA A 23 5.64 6.00 12.79
CA ALA A 23 4.67 5.28 13.60
C ALA A 23 5.34 4.50 14.72
N ILE A 24 4.64 4.42 15.85
CA ILE A 24 4.97 3.50 16.95
C ILE A 24 4.60 2.08 16.55
N VAL A 25 3.54 1.91 15.76
CA VAL A 25 3.09 0.61 15.23
C VAL A 25 3.86 0.29 13.96
N GLU A 26 4.62 -0.80 13.99
CA GLU A 26 5.53 -1.16 12.90
C GLU A 26 4.79 -1.44 11.57
N SER A 27 3.61 -2.05 11.62
CA SER A 27 2.82 -2.34 10.41
C SER A 27 2.38 -1.07 9.66
N PHE A 28 2.40 0.11 10.29
CA PHE A 28 1.98 1.37 9.66
C PHE A 28 3.00 1.97 8.70
N VAL A 29 4.24 1.48 8.73
CA VAL A 29 5.34 1.91 7.87
C VAL A 29 5.77 0.82 6.89
N ARG A 30 4.95 -0.22 6.71
CA ARG A 30 5.26 -1.40 5.90
C ARG A 30 4.29 -1.57 4.73
N PHE A 31 4.80 -2.17 3.66
CA PHE A 31 3.98 -2.73 2.61
C PHE A 31 3.56 -4.15 2.98
N LEU A 32 2.27 -4.44 2.87
CA LEU A 32 1.68 -5.75 3.16
C LEU A 32 1.30 -6.43 1.85
N PHE A 33 2.04 -7.47 1.47
CA PHE A 33 1.70 -8.34 0.35
C PHE A 33 0.87 -9.51 0.88
N THR A 34 -0.34 -9.66 0.37
CA THR A 34 -1.32 -10.65 0.85
C THR A 34 -1.48 -11.86 -0.06
N GLY A 35 -0.71 -11.95 -1.14
CA GLY A 35 -0.90 -12.90 -2.23
C GLY A 35 -1.74 -12.34 -3.37
N LYS A 36 -2.79 -11.55 -3.08
CA LYS A 36 -3.69 -10.96 -4.10
C LYS A 36 -3.68 -9.44 -4.15
N HIS A 37 -3.29 -8.81 -3.05
CA HIS A 37 -3.27 -7.36 -2.89
C HIS A 37 -1.97 -6.91 -2.24
N LEU A 38 -1.56 -5.72 -2.65
CA LEU A 38 -0.63 -4.87 -1.92
C LEU A 38 -1.46 -3.88 -1.08
N ILE A 39 -1.20 -3.84 0.22
CA ILE A 39 -1.96 -3.04 1.18
C ILE A 39 -1.01 -2.17 2.00
N THR A 40 -1.48 -0.98 2.35
CA THR A 40 -0.91 -0.11 3.40
C THR A 40 -2.03 0.36 4.32
N TYR A 41 -1.70 0.53 5.59
CA TYR A 41 -2.66 0.94 6.62
C TYR A 41 -1.95 1.73 7.71
N ASN A 42 -2.48 2.88 8.12
CA ASN A 42 -1.88 3.72 9.17
C ASN A 42 -2.78 3.94 10.39
N GLY A 43 -3.76 3.07 10.62
CA GLY A 43 -4.73 3.24 11.69
C GLY A 43 -5.96 4.09 11.32
N ARG A 44 -5.88 4.87 10.24
CA ARG A 44 -6.96 5.79 9.81
C ARG A 44 -7.41 5.53 8.37
N ILE A 45 -6.45 5.33 7.49
CA ILE A 45 -6.69 5.10 6.07
C ILE A 45 -6.09 3.75 5.72
N LEU A 46 -6.83 3.02 4.89
CA LEU A 46 -6.33 1.84 4.20
C LEU A 46 -6.41 2.06 2.70
N ILE A 47 -5.33 1.72 2.00
CA ILE A 47 -5.35 1.62 0.54
C ILE A 47 -4.97 0.19 0.17
N SER A 48 -5.82 -0.44 -0.64
CA SER A 48 -5.59 -1.75 -1.23
C SER A 48 -5.46 -1.60 -2.74
N TYR A 49 -4.40 -2.16 -3.30
CA TYR A 49 -4.17 -2.21 -4.74
C TYR A 49 -4.10 -3.66 -5.19
N PRO A 50 -4.92 -4.09 -6.18
CA PRO A 50 -4.84 -5.43 -6.75
C PRO A 50 -3.43 -5.70 -7.28
N PHE A 51 -2.74 -6.66 -6.67
CA PHE A 51 -1.37 -7.00 -7.02
C PHE A 51 -1.14 -8.47 -6.67
N ASP A 52 -1.18 -9.31 -7.70
CA ASP A 52 -1.09 -10.76 -7.55
C ASP A 52 0.37 -11.19 -7.38
N THR A 53 0.67 -11.71 -6.19
CA THR A 53 1.93 -12.35 -5.84
C THR A 53 1.76 -13.87 -5.65
N GLY A 54 0.64 -14.45 -6.05
CA GLY A 54 0.31 -15.86 -5.85
C GLY A 54 0.27 -16.20 -4.35
N ASP A 55 1.04 -17.20 -3.94
CA ASP A 55 1.08 -17.65 -2.54
C ASP A 55 2.07 -16.84 -1.68
N PHE A 56 2.79 -15.87 -2.27
CA PHE A 56 3.72 -15.04 -1.51
C PHE A 56 2.96 -14.01 -0.68
N SER A 57 2.98 -14.19 0.63
CA SER A 57 2.46 -13.24 1.60
C SER A 57 3.54 -12.82 2.57
N PHE A 58 3.80 -11.52 2.69
CA PHE A 58 4.86 -10.98 3.54
C PHE A 58 4.69 -9.48 3.77
N SER A 59 5.37 -8.94 4.79
CA SER A 59 5.49 -7.51 5.03
C SER A 59 6.94 -7.04 4.84
N ILE A 60 7.13 -5.82 4.35
CA ILE A 60 8.46 -5.22 4.14
C ILE A 60 8.45 -3.73 4.46
N MET A 61 9.55 -3.21 5.00
CA MET A 61 9.71 -1.77 5.28
C MET A 61 9.52 -0.93 4.02
N ALA A 62 8.55 -0.02 4.06
CA ALA A 62 8.05 0.61 2.85
C ALA A 62 9.06 1.57 2.21
N GLU A 63 9.63 2.49 2.99
CA GLU A 63 10.51 3.52 2.45
C GLU A 63 11.81 2.95 1.87
N PRO A 64 12.57 2.06 2.57
CA PRO A 64 13.77 1.45 1.99
C PRO A 64 13.47 0.64 0.73
N PHE A 65 12.38 -0.13 0.74
CA PHE A 65 11.98 -0.95 -0.40
C PHE A 65 11.58 -0.09 -1.61
N TYR A 66 10.77 0.95 -1.38
CA TYR A 66 10.37 1.89 -2.43
C TYR A 66 11.58 2.60 -3.04
N GLN A 67 12.50 3.09 -2.20
CA GLN A 67 13.72 3.74 -2.66
C GLN A 67 14.59 2.79 -3.48
N PHE A 68 14.73 1.53 -3.05
CA PHE A 68 15.44 0.51 -3.82
C PHE A 68 14.78 0.30 -5.19
N ILE A 69 13.50 -0.06 -5.23
CA ILE A 69 12.78 -0.35 -6.49
C ILE A 69 12.79 0.86 -7.43
N SER A 70 12.67 2.10 -6.92
CA SER A 70 12.69 3.29 -7.75
C SER A 70 14.02 3.47 -8.51
N LYS A 71 15.15 3.15 -7.88
CA LYS A 71 16.51 3.27 -8.43
C LYS A 71 16.90 2.12 -9.36
N VAL A 72 16.24 0.97 -9.27
CA VAL A 72 16.52 -0.18 -10.15
C VAL A 72 16.19 0.17 -11.60
N LYS A 73 17.17 -0.01 -12.50
CA LYS A 73 17.03 0.22 -13.95
C LYS A 73 16.56 -1.00 -14.73
N ALA A 74 16.54 -2.19 -14.10
CA ALA A 74 16.10 -3.41 -14.75
C ALA A 74 14.57 -3.37 -14.99
N PRO A 75 14.09 -3.57 -16.23
CA PRO A 75 12.66 -3.52 -16.55
C PRO A 75 11.90 -4.75 -16.05
N LYS A 76 12.61 -5.87 -15.85
CA LYS A 76 12.06 -7.11 -15.28
C LYS A 76 12.81 -7.44 -14.00
N LEU A 77 12.05 -7.86 -12.99
CA LEU A 77 12.54 -8.28 -11.69
C LEU A 77 12.04 -9.69 -11.38
N THR A 78 12.93 -10.50 -10.84
CA THR A 78 12.60 -11.78 -10.22
C THR A 78 12.59 -11.58 -8.71
N MET A 79 11.48 -11.92 -8.07
CA MET A 79 11.32 -11.91 -6.62
C MET A 79 11.16 -13.33 -6.09
N GLU A 80 11.83 -13.65 -5.00
CA GLU A 80 11.75 -14.96 -4.33
C GLU A 80 11.87 -14.75 -2.81
N ILE A 81 11.05 -15.44 -2.02
CA ILE A 81 11.22 -15.47 -0.57
C ILE A 81 12.02 -16.72 -0.20
N LYS A 82 13.14 -16.54 0.51
CA LYS A 82 13.97 -17.61 1.06
C LYS A 82 14.46 -17.22 2.44
N GLN A 83 14.28 -18.11 3.42
CA GLN A 83 14.84 -17.95 4.77
C GLN A 83 14.46 -16.60 5.44
N GLY A 84 13.21 -16.15 5.27
CA GLY A 84 12.77 -14.87 5.83
C GLY A 84 13.26 -13.62 5.08
N ASN A 85 13.90 -13.78 3.91
CA ASN A 85 14.34 -12.68 3.08
C ASN A 85 13.66 -12.67 1.71
N LEU A 86 13.34 -11.49 1.22
CA LEU A 86 12.97 -11.23 -0.16
C LEU A 86 14.24 -11.01 -0.99
N ARG A 87 14.52 -11.96 -1.87
CA ARG A 87 15.56 -11.87 -2.89
C ARG A 87 14.99 -11.24 -4.15
N ILE A 88 15.62 -10.17 -4.61
CA ILE A 88 15.23 -9.43 -5.81
C ILE A 88 16.41 -9.48 -6.78
N LYS A 89 16.19 -10.02 -7.98
CA LYS A 89 17.19 -10.12 -9.03
C LYS A 89 16.69 -9.44 -10.30
N GLY A 90 17.54 -8.59 -10.88
CA GLY A 90 17.41 -8.05 -12.23
C GLY A 90 18.71 -8.25 -13.00
N ARG A 91 18.75 -7.81 -14.26
CA ARG A 91 19.90 -8.04 -15.17
C ARG A 91 21.28 -7.79 -14.55
N ASN A 92 21.44 -6.69 -13.80
CA ASN A 92 22.69 -6.30 -13.13
C ASN A 92 22.46 -5.87 -11.67
N VAL A 93 21.40 -6.36 -11.03
CA VAL A 93 21.09 -5.98 -9.64
C VAL A 93 20.64 -7.21 -8.87
N ALA A 94 21.19 -7.39 -7.68
CA ALA A 94 20.75 -8.39 -6.72
C ALA A 94 20.65 -7.71 -5.36
N ALA A 95 19.54 -7.93 -4.67
CA ALA A 95 19.34 -7.49 -3.30
C ALA A 95 18.64 -8.58 -2.50
N GLU A 96 18.91 -8.61 -1.21
CA GLU A 96 18.26 -9.47 -0.25
C GLU A 96 17.82 -8.58 0.91
N ILE A 97 16.51 -8.54 1.15
CA ILE A 97 15.90 -7.64 2.14
C ILE A 97 15.10 -8.50 3.10
N ALA A 98 15.30 -8.31 4.40
CA ALA A 98 14.53 -8.99 5.43
C ALA A 98 13.03 -8.67 5.28
N VAL A 99 12.20 -9.70 5.40
CA VAL A 99 10.74 -9.60 5.37
C VAL A 99 10.14 -10.39 6.52
N GLU A 100 8.93 -10.02 6.92
CA GLU A 100 8.16 -10.85 7.85
C GLU A 100 7.14 -11.66 7.07
N THR A 101 7.28 -12.97 7.09
CA THR A 101 6.35 -13.92 6.45
C THR A 101 5.18 -14.27 7.36
N GLU A 102 5.38 -14.18 8.67
CA GLU A 102 4.37 -14.37 9.73
C GLU A 102 3.85 -13.04 10.27
N ALA A 103 4.09 -11.93 9.56
CA ALA A 103 3.62 -10.62 9.97
C ALA A 103 2.18 -10.76 10.44
N GLU A 104 1.89 -10.35 11.68
CA GLU A 104 0.54 -10.11 12.18
C GLU A 104 -0.15 -9.31 11.08
N LYS A 105 -0.87 -10.01 10.18
CA LYS A 105 -1.73 -9.36 9.23
C LYS A 105 -2.71 -8.70 10.18
N PRO A 106 -2.74 -7.36 10.27
CA PRO A 106 -3.86 -6.77 10.97
C PRO A 106 -5.08 -7.41 10.29
N GLU A 107 -6.03 -7.94 11.06
CA GLU A 107 -7.26 -8.49 10.51
C GLU A 107 -8.02 -7.33 9.86
N ILE A 108 -7.56 -6.96 8.68
CA ILE A 108 -8.11 -5.91 7.88
C ILE A 108 -9.29 -6.56 7.18
N LYS A 109 -10.42 -6.52 7.88
CA LYS A 109 -11.71 -6.84 7.28
C LYS A 109 -12.07 -5.65 6.41
N ILE A 110 -11.84 -5.78 5.10
CA ILE A 110 -12.43 -4.84 4.14
C ILE A 110 -13.94 -4.98 4.30
N PRO A 111 -14.64 -3.95 4.79
CA PRO A 111 -16.06 -4.06 5.08
C PRO A 111 -16.80 -4.40 3.79
N THR A 112 -17.40 -5.58 3.74
CA THR A 112 -18.21 -5.99 2.60
C THR A 112 -19.56 -5.31 2.72
N VAL A 113 -19.82 -4.34 1.86
CA VAL A 113 -21.08 -3.62 1.86
C VAL A 113 -22.12 -4.47 1.14
N LYS A 114 -22.94 -5.22 1.90
CA LYS A 114 -24.06 -6.01 1.35
C LYS A 114 -25.27 -5.10 1.09
N ASN A 115 -26.06 -5.41 0.05
CA ASN A 115 -27.37 -4.82 -0.23
C ASN A 115 -27.40 -3.28 -0.30
N ARG A 116 -26.70 -2.68 -1.26
CA ARG A 116 -26.84 -1.23 -1.54
C ARG A 116 -27.18 -0.95 -2.99
N ASN A 117 -27.99 0.09 -3.16
CA ASN A 117 -28.18 0.79 -4.43
C ASN A 117 -26.95 1.67 -4.66
N TRP A 118 -25.96 1.12 -5.36
CA TRP A 118 -24.81 1.90 -5.82
C TRP A 118 -25.30 3.00 -6.75
N LYS A 119 -24.80 4.22 -6.54
CA LYS A 119 -25.03 5.34 -7.44
C LYS A 119 -23.78 5.56 -8.24
N ASP A 120 -23.96 5.86 -9.52
CA ASP A 120 -22.85 6.33 -10.35
C ASP A 120 -22.32 7.65 -9.78
N ILE A 121 -21.00 7.74 -9.78
CA ILE A 121 -20.29 8.94 -9.32
C ILE A 121 -20.16 9.87 -10.54
N PRO A 122 -20.54 11.16 -10.41
CA PRO A 122 -20.34 12.14 -11.48
C PRO A 122 -18.88 12.20 -11.94
N GLU A 123 -18.64 12.45 -13.23
CA GLU A 123 -17.29 12.50 -13.80
C GLU A 123 -16.40 13.57 -13.12
N ASP A 124 -17.01 14.65 -12.66
CA ASP A 124 -16.38 15.79 -11.99
C ASP A 124 -16.33 15.66 -10.46
N PHE A 125 -16.71 14.51 -9.89
CA PHE A 125 -16.74 14.31 -8.44
C PHE A 125 -15.40 14.65 -7.76
N VAL A 126 -14.29 14.19 -8.34
CA VAL A 126 -12.95 14.47 -7.81
C VAL A 126 -12.63 15.96 -7.87
N PHE A 127 -13.09 16.66 -8.90
CA PHE A 127 -12.95 18.11 -9.01
C PHE A 127 -13.77 18.82 -7.93
N GLY A 128 -15.04 18.44 -7.76
CA GLY A 128 -15.91 18.97 -6.70
C GLY A 128 -15.30 18.77 -5.30
N VAL A 129 -14.80 17.57 -4.99
CA VAL A 129 -14.10 17.30 -3.73
C VAL A 129 -12.90 18.24 -3.55
N LYS A 130 -12.09 18.45 -4.59
CA LYS A 130 -10.94 19.37 -4.52
C LYS A 130 -11.36 20.81 -4.25
N MET A 131 -12.47 21.26 -4.83
CA MET A 131 -13.01 22.60 -4.59
C MET A 131 -13.47 22.79 -3.14
N CYS A 132 -13.94 21.73 -2.48
CA CYS A 132 -14.34 21.78 -1.07
C CYS A 132 -13.18 21.66 -0.07
N LEU A 133 -11.98 21.21 -0.50
CA LEU A 133 -10.85 20.98 0.41
C LEU A 133 -10.40 22.25 1.17
N ILE A 134 -10.60 23.44 0.59
CA ILE A 134 -10.27 24.71 1.25
C ILE A 134 -11.10 24.97 2.52
N SER A 135 -12.23 24.28 2.68
CA SER A 135 -13.12 24.41 3.83
C SER A 135 -12.85 23.37 4.92
N VAL A 136 -11.89 22.46 4.71
CA VAL A 136 -11.54 21.41 5.68
C VAL A 136 -10.43 21.91 6.59
N GLY A 137 -10.70 21.98 7.90
CA GLY A 137 -9.69 22.28 8.90
C GLY A 137 -8.61 21.19 8.96
N THR A 138 -7.36 21.59 9.09
CA THR A 138 -6.22 20.66 9.20
C THR A 138 -5.94 20.22 10.63
N ASP A 139 -6.63 20.80 11.62
CA ASP A 139 -6.48 20.50 13.04
C ASP A 139 -7.29 19.23 13.40
N PRO A 140 -6.64 18.12 13.81
CA PRO A 140 -7.34 16.91 14.22
C PRO A 140 -8.10 17.06 15.54
N SER A 141 -7.82 18.11 16.33
CA SER A 141 -8.44 18.36 17.64
C SER A 141 -9.79 19.05 17.54
N SER A 142 -10.10 19.72 16.43
CA SER A 142 -11.43 20.24 16.14
C SER A 142 -12.35 19.08 15.71
N HIS A 143 -12.77 18.26 16.67
CA HIS A 143 -13.82 17.27 16.43
C HIS A 143 -15.11 18.01 16.02
N PHE A 144 -15.74 17.56 14.93
CA PHE A 144 -17.09 17.99 14.58
C PHE A 144 -18.08 17.38 15.58
N SER A 145 -18.30 18.09 16.69
CA SER A 145 -19.49 17.93 17.50
C SER A 145 -20.68 18.42 16.68
N ASN A 146 -21.60 17.50 16.36
CA ASN A 146 -22.93 17.78 15.82
C ASN A 146 -22.97 18.28 14.36
N ILE A 147 -23.01 17.34 13.43
CA ILE A 147 -23.83 17.51 12.22
C ILE A 147 -25.06 16.61 12.44
N VAL A 148 -26.14 17.22 12.91
CA VAL A 148 -27.49 16.63 13.00
C VAL A 148 -28.23 16.98 11.72
#